data_AF-A0A7K9YXG1-F1
#
_entry.id   AF-A0A7K9YXG1-F1
#
_cell.length_a   1.000
_cell.length_b   1.000
_cell.length_c   1.000
_cell.angle_alpha   90.00
_cell.angle_beta   90.00
_cell.angle_gamma   90.00
#
_symmetry.space_group_name_H-M   'P 1'
#
loop_
_entity.id
_entity.type
_entity.pdbx_description
1 polymer ?
#
loop_
_entity_poly.entity_id
_entity_poly.type
_entity_poly.pdbx_seq_one_letter_code
_entity_poly.pdbx_strand_id
1 'polypeptide(L)'
;MHSLAQEIRSFSRANLRKQRTRVTTLTGQRIIETWRGACLQVEEEEEAAPGGGFVQDLSCDLQVGAARPWLLLGSQDAAHDLETLRKHKVT
;
A
#
# COMPACT_ATOMS: atom_id res chain seq x y z
N MET A 1 41.87 0.71 -20.09
CA MET A 1 40.41 0.61 -19.98
C MET A 1 40.09 0.03 -18.61
N HIS A 2 39.39 0.78 -17.75
CA HIS A 2 38.88 0.21 -16.51
C HIS A 2 37.66 -0.65 -16.85
N SER A 3 37.56 -1.83 -16.23
CA SER A 3 36.36 -2.64 -16.39
C SER A 3 35.23 -2.04 -15.55
N LEU A 4 33.99 -2.15 -16.03
CA LEU A 4 32.80 -1.73 -15.27
C LEU A 4 32.78 -2.30 -13.84
N ALA A 5 33.23 -3.55 -13.67
CA ALA A 5 33.33 -4.21 -12.37
C ALA A 5 34.36 -3.55 -11.43
N GLN A 6 35.38 -2.89 -11.97
CA GLN A 6 36.36 -2.13 -11.19
C GLN A 6 35.79 -0.79 -10.75
N GLU A 7 35.10 -0.10 -11.67
CA GLU A 7 34.43 1.16 -11.39
C GLU A 7 33.40 1.01 -10.28
N ILE A 8 32.52 -0.02 -10.37
CA ILE A 8 31.52 -0.33 -9.33
C ILE A 8 32.18 -0.59 -7.97
N ARG A 9 33.30 -1.32 -7.94
CA ARG A 9 34.01 -1.64 -6.68
C ARG A 9 34.70 -0.41 -6.07
N SER A 10 35.23 0.48 -6.90
CA SER A 10 35.86 1.73 -6.46
C SER A 10 34.88 2.84 -6.13
N PHE A 11 33.61 2.71 -6.53
CA PHE A 11 32.62 3.77 -6.40
C PHE A 11 32.25 4.01 -4.93
N SER A 12 32.46 5.25 -4.47
CA SER A 12 32.03 5.66 -3.14
C SER A 12 30.51 5.84 -3.09
N ARG A 13 29.84 5.07 -2.22
CA ARG A 13 28.40 5.21 -1.96
C ARG A 13 28.00 6.62 -1.49
N ALA A 14 28.94 7.41 -0.96
CA ALA A 14 28.70 8.81 -0.57
C ALA A 14 28.34 9.72 -1.77
N ASN A 15 28.73 9.32 -2.99
CA ASN A 15 28.43 10.04 -4.22
C ASN A 15 27.08 9.64 -4.84
N LEU A 16 26.37 8.65 -4.26
CA LEU A 16 25.01 8.34 -4.70
C LEU A 16 24.08 9.50 -4.34
N ARG A 17 23.12 9.76 -5.24
CA ARG A 17 22.02 10.68 -4.93
C ARG A 17 21.27 10.14 -3.72
N LYS A 18 21.12 10.98 -2.70
CA LYS A 18 20.31 10.64 -1.51
C LYS A 18 18.87 10.38 -1.95
N GLN A 19 18.37 9.18 -1.66
CA GLN A 19 17.01 8.79 -1.99
C GLN A 19 16.12 8.93 -0.77
N ARG A 20 14.99 9.61 -0.97
CA ARG A 20 13.88 9.72 -0.02
C ARG A 20 12.62 9.29 -0.75
N THR A 21 11.97 8.23 -0.27
CA THR A 21 10.75 7.67 -0.86
C THR A 21 9.60 7.91 0.10
N ARG A 22 8.49 8.45 -0.41
CA ARG A 22 7.23 8.47 0.34
C ARG A 22 6.45 7.22 -0.01
N VAL A 23 6.11 6.43 1.00
CA VAL A 23 5.38 5.17 0.86
C VAL A 23 4.03 5.33 1.55
N THR A 24 2.96 5.03 0.81
CA THR A 24 1.62 4.89 1.38
C THR A 24 1.33 3.39 1.49
N THR A 25 1.06 2.91 2.71
CA THR A 25 0.74 1.51 2.96
C THR A 25 -0.68 1.17 2.51
N LEU A 26 -1.03 -0.12 2.54
CA LEU A 26 -2.40 -0.59 2.29
C LEU A 26 -3.42 -0.03 3.30
N THR A 27 -2.97 0.30 4.51
CA THR A 27 -3.80 0.94 5.54
C THR A 27 -3.88 2.45 5.37
N GLY A 28 -3.25 3.00 4.33
CA GLY A 28 -3.22 4.43 4.07
C GLY A 28 -2.22 5.21 4.95
N GLN A 29 -1.48 4.51 5.82
CA GLN A 29 -0.40 5.11 6.60
C GLN A 29 0.70 5.60 5.66
N ARG A 30 1.20 6.81 5.91
CA ARG A 30 2.27 7.39 5.10
C ARG A 30 3.56 7.39 5.89
N ILE A 31 4.58 6.77 5.31
CA ILE A 31 5.94 6.72 5.87
C ILE A 31 6.93 7.29 4.86
N ILE A 32 8.04 7.77 5.37
CA ILE A 32 9.15 8.31 4.60
C ILE A 32 10.35 7.41 4.82
N GLU A 33 10.75 6.74 3.75
CA GLU A 33 11.94 5.92 3.69
C GLU A 33 13.13 6.75 3.21
N THR A 34 14.17 6.88 4.04
CA THR A 34 15.41 7.58 3.70
C THR A 34 16.59 6.61 3.75
N TRP A 35 17.27 6.46 2.61
CA TRP A 35 18.50 5.66 2.55
C TRP A 35 19.71 6.49 2.98
N ARG A 36 20.36 6.08 4.08
CA ARG A 36 21.66 6.61 4.53
C ARG A 36 22.73 5.54 4.36
N GLY A 37 23.32 5.48 3.17
CA GLY A 37 24.27 4.42 2.82
C GLY A 37 23.56 3.06 2.74
N ALA A 38 23.99 2.09 3.54
CA ALA A 38 23.37 0.76 3.62
C ALA A 38 22.27 0.67 4.70
N CYS A 39 21.97 1.77 5.39
CA CYS A 39 20.95 1.82 6.43
C CYS A 39 19.68 2.49 5.91
N LEU A 40 18.54 1.82 6.07
CA LEU A 40 17.21 2.36 5.80
C LEU A 40 16.66 2.99 7.09
N GLN A 41 16.31 4.27 7.03
CA GLN A 41 15.57 4.94 8.10
C GLN A 41 14.13 5.14 7.65
N VAL A 42 13.19 4.84 8.54
CA VAL A 42 11.75 4.97 8.30
C VAL A 42 11.18 5.92 9.32
N GLU A 43 10.53 6.98 8.86
CA GLU A 43 9.87 8.00 9.69
C GLU A 43 8.38 8.04 9.31
N GLU A 44 7.48 8.15 10.29
CA GLU A 44 6.07 8.41 10.00
C GLU A 44 5.89 9.85 9.52
N GLU A 45 5.06 10.06 8.50
CA GLU A 45 4.73 11.41 8.02
C GLU A 45 3.70 12.05 8.96
N GLU A 46 4.12 12.98 9.82
CA GLU A 46 3.27 13.65 10.84
C GLU A 46 2.02 14.32 10.27
N GLU A 47 2.06 14.78 9.01
CA GLU A 47 0.93 15.41 8.30
C GLU A 47 0.11 14.42 7.46
N ALA A 48 0.22 13.11 7.70
CA ALA A 48 -0.69 12.17 7.09
C ALA A 48 -2.12 12.46 7.59
N ALA A 49 -2.95 13.04 6.72
CA ALA A 49 -4.37 13.21 7.00
C ALA A 49 -4.94 11.87 7.52
N PRO A 50 -5.71 11.88 8.63
CA PRO A 50 -6.24 10.65 9.18
C PRO A 50 -7.03 9.89 8.11
N GLY A 51 -6.77 8.59 8.00
CA GLY A 51 -7.45 7.70 7.05
C GLY A 51 -6.77 7.49 5.69
N GLY A 52 -5.61 8.11 5.43
CA GLY A 52 -4.80 7.74 4.25
C GLY A 52 -5.50 7.87 2.90
N GLY A 53 -6.48 8.77 2.81
CA GLY A 53 -7.27 9.04 1.61
C GLY A 53 -8.62 8.32 1.54
N PHE A 54 -8.96 7.51 2.54
CA PHE A 54 -10.26 6.87 2.67
C PHE A 54 -10.75 6.91 4.12
N VAL A 55 -12.06 6.71 4.33
CA VAL A 55 -12.60 6.53 5.68
C VAL A 55 -12.44 5.06 6.02
N GLN A 56 -11.66 4.75 7.06
CA GLN A 56 -11.50 3.37 7.50
C GLN A 56 -12.81 2.88 8.10
N ASP A 57 -13.34 1.78 7.55
CA ASP A 57 -14.41 1.05 8.20
C ASP A 57 -13.82 0.14 9.28
N LEU A 58 -14.31 0.28 10.50
CA LEU A 58 -13.86 -0.49 11.67
C LEU A 58 -14.93 -1.49 12.13
N SER A 59 -16.10 -1.47 11.52
CA SER A 59 -17.24 -2.31 11.85
C SER A 59 -17.53 -3.26 10.71
N CYS A 60 -17.55 -4.57 10.98
CA CYS A 60 -17.93 -5.53 9.97
C CYS A 60 -19.42 -5.41 9.61
N ASP A 61 -19.74 -5.26 8.32
CA ASP A 61 -21.13 -5.18 7.84
C ASP A 61 -21.42 -6.12 6.65
N LEU A 62 -22.03 -7.28 6.88
CA LEU A 62 -22.34 -8.23 5.80
C LEU A 62 -23.64 -7.89 5.03
N GLN A 63 -23.77 -6.63 4.61
CA GLN A 63 -24.97 -6.15 3.90
C GLN A 63 -24.84 -6.35 2.39
N VAL A 64 -25.86 -6.93 1.78
CA VAL A 64 -25.98 -7.10 0.33
C VAL A 64 -27.40 -6.72 -0.11
N GLY A 65 -27.51 -5.84 -1.09
CA GLY A 65 -28.75 -5.44 -1.73
C GLY A 65 -28.71 -5.67 -3.23
N ALA A 66 -29.85 -6.05 -3.83
CA ALA A 66 -29.96 -6.15 -5.29
C ALA A 66 -30.33 -4.78 -5.88
N ALA A 67 -29.40 -4.17 -6.63
CA ALA A 67 -29.68 -2.95 -7.38
C ALA A 67 -30.39 -3.24 -8.71
N ARG A 68 -30.05 -4.39 -9.34
CA ARG A 68 -30.71 -4.96 -10.53
C ARG A 68 -30.68 -6.49 -10.44
N PRO A 69 -31.45 -7.22 -11.27
CA PRO A 69 -31.48 -8.69 -11.22
C PRO A 69 -30.10 -9.36 -11.39
N TRP A 70 -29.13 -8.68 -11.99
CA TRP A 70 -27.75 -9.15 -12.21
C TRP A 70 -26.70 -8.23 -11.56
N LEU A 71 -27.11 -7.29 -10.70
CA LEU A 71 -26.21 -6.35 -10.05
C LEU A 71 -26.51 -6.28 -8.56
N LEU A 72 -25.55 -6.72 -7.77
CA LEU A 72 -25.57 -6.60 -6.33
C LEU A 72 -24.72 -5.41 -5.90
N LEU A 73 -25.16 -4.75 -4.84
CA LEU A 73 -24.41 -3.74 -4.12
C LEU A 73 -24.22 -4.26 -2.70
N GLY A 74 -22.98 -4.34 -2.24
CA GLY A 74 -22.64 -4.80 -0.91
C GLY A 74 -21.38 -4.13 -0.41
N SER A 75 -21.10 -4.29 0.87
CA SER A 75 -19.90 -3.77 1.51
C SER A 75 -18.64 -4.52 1.05
N GLN A 76 -17.47 -4.01 1.47
CA GLN A 76 -16.20 -4.69 1.29
C GLN A 76 -16.18 -6.04 2.02
N ASP A 77 -16.76 -6.13 3.22
CA ASP A 77 -16.80 -7.36 4.01
C ASP A 77 -17.64 -8.44 3.33
N ALA A 78 -18.79 -8.06 2.76
CA ALA A 78 -19.61 -8.98 1.98
C ALA A 78 -18.88 -9.52 0.74
N ALA A 79 -17.97 -8.73 0.16
CA ALA A 79 -17.13 -9.17 -0.95
C ALA A 79 -15.97 -10.07 -0.51
N HIS A 80 -15.51 -9.96 0.74
CA HIS A 80 -14.49 -10.84 1.30
C HIS A 80 -15.08 -12.18 1.77
N ASP A 81 -16.36 -12.22 2.14
CA ASP A 81 -17.05 -13.42 2.60
C ASP A 81 -17.51 -14.33 1.45
N LEU A 82 -16.77 -15.42 1.24
CA LEU A 82 -17.04 -16.38 0.16
C LEU A 82 -18.42 -17.06 0.29
N GLU A 83 -18.91 -17.26 1.52
CA GLU A 83 -20.23 -17.86 1.73
C GLU A 83 -21.35 -16.93 1.25
N THR A 84 -21.25 -15.63 1.54
CA THR A 84 -22.17 -14.60 1.05
C THR A 84 -22.16 -14.52 -0.48
N LEU A 85 -20.98 -14.57 -1.12
CA LEU A 85 -20.89 -14.58 -2.59
C LEU A 85 -21.56 -15.81 -3.20
N ARG A 86 -21.31 -17.00 -2.63
CA ARG A 86 -21.94 -18.26 -3.07
C ARG A 86 -23.45 -18.23 -2.88
N LYS A 87 -23.94 -17.74 -1.74
CA LYS A 87 -25.38 -17.58 -1.45
C LYS A 87 -26.07 -16.74 -2.51
N HIS A 88 -25.42 -15.68 -2.99
CA HIS A 88 -25.95 -14.80 -4.02
C HIS A 88 -25.59 -15.21 -5.45
N LYS A 89 -24.89 -16.34 -5.64
CA LYS A 89 -24.47 -16.87 -6.94
C LYS A 89 -23.68 -15.87 -7.77
N VAL A 90 -22.78 -15.13 -7.12
CA VAL A 90 -21.82 -14.27 -7.81
C VAL A 90 -20.83 -15.17 -8.56
N THR A 91 -20.68 -14.92 -9.86
CA THR A 91 -19.85 -15.71 -10.80
C THR A 91 -18.63 -14.94 -11.26
#